data_AF-A0A1J5PEV4-F1
#
_entry.id   AF-A0A1J5PEV4-F1
#
_cell.length_a   1.000
_cell.length_b   1.000
_cell.length_c   1.000
_cell.angle_alpha   90.00
_cell.angle_beta   90.00
_cell.angle_gamma   90.00
#
_symmetry.space_group_name_H-M   'P 1'
#
loop_
_entity.id
_entity.type
_entity.pdbx_description
1 polymer ?
#
loop_
_entity_poly.entity_id
_entity_poly.type
_entity_poly.pdbx_seq_one_letter_code
_entity_poly.pdbx_strand_id
1 'polypeptide(L)'
;MGPAVLGMYQAGMKLNQGASRIAPVLAQILLPELSRRAAAGPGHNFARYAALAVAAFAAIGAAGAAVLMIDPTWLAAHLFGKQYAGLARLLPLFGCMMFMQFVETGAGLTLVARGLQSKKVWLVAAQLLLLLSAGTYFIQQHGLPGWQLTNISSAAALIVGYGWLHRQHRRH
;
A
#
# COMPACT_ATOMS: atom_id res chain seq x y z
N MET A 1 -1.26 23.13 -15.44
CA MET A 1 -2.31 22.63 -14.51
C MET A 1 -2.54 23.67 -13.43
N GLY A 2 -3.78 24.05 -13.16
CA GLY A 2 -4.09 25.16 -12.25
C GLY A 2 -3.84 24.83 -10.76
N PRO A 3 -3.53 25.82 -9.91
CA PRO A 3 -3.25 25.63 -8.48
C PRO A 3 -4.34 24.88 -7.71
N ALA A 4 -5.61 25.05 -8.11
CA ALA A 4 -6.75 24.39 -7.48
C ALA A 4 -6.73 22.86 -7.60
N VAL A 5 -6.32 22.32 -8.75
CA VAL A 5 -6.25 20.85 -8.98
C VAL A 5 -5.13 20.22 -8.16
N LEU A 6 -4.00 20.91 -8.05
CA LEU A 6 -2.88 20.49 -7.20
C LEU A 6 -3.30 20.51 -5.72
N GLY A 7 -4.05 21.52 -5.28
CA GLY A 7 -4.58 21.60 -3.92
C GLY A 7 -5.51 20.43 -3.59
N MET A 8 -6.41 20.04 -4.50
CA MET A 8 -7.28 18.87 -4.33
C MET A 8 -6.46 17.58 -4.22
N TYR A 9 -5.50 17.37 -5.11
CA TYR A 9 -4.63 16.19 -5.04
C TYR A 9 -3.82 16.12 -3.73
N GLN A 10 -3.28 17.25 -3.27
CA GLN A 10 -2.60 17.33 -1.98
C GLN A 10 -3.52 16.98 -0.80
N ALA A 11 -4.79 17.40 -0.85
CA ALA A 11 -5.77 17.03 0.17
C ALA A 11 -6.01 15.51 0.23
N GLY A 12 -6.17 14.86 -0.93
CA GLY A 12 -6.26 13.40 -1.02
C GLY A 12 -4.99 12.68 -0.55
N MET A 13 -3.83 13.21 -0.92
CA MET A 13 -2.53 12.70 -0.44
C MET A 13 -2.41 12.77 1.09
N LYS A 14 -2.91 13.82 1.74
CA LYS A 14 -2.91 13.94 3.21
C LYS A 14 -3.77 12.87 3.86
N LEU A 15 -4.94 12.54 3.29
CA LEU A 15 -5.76 11.42 3.77
C LEU A 15 -4.98 10.11 3.69
N ASN A 16 -4.39 9.85 2.52
CA ASN A 16 -3.63 8.62 2.32
C ASN A 16 -2.44 8.54 3.30
N GLN A 17 -1.66 9.61 3.45
CA GLN A 17 -0.57 9.70 4.43
C GLN A 17 -1.03 9.49 5.87
N GLY A 18 -2.20 10.02 6.25
CA GLY A 18 -2.81 9.80 7.56
C GLY A 18 -3.07 8.31 7.79
N ALA A 19 -3.68 7.63 6.83
CA ALA A 19 -3.94 6.19 6.90
C ALA A 19 -2.64 5.37 6.85
N SER A 20 -1.65 5.78 6.05
CA SER A 20 -0.35 5.10 5.92
C SER A 20 0.41 5.00 7.25
N ARG A 21 0.11 5.84 8.24
CA ARG A 21 0.77 5.78 9.56
C ARG A 21 0.28 4.61 10.42
N ILE A 22 -0.92 4.11 10.17
CA ILE A 22 -1.51 3.02 10.96
C ILE A 22 -0.78 1.70 10.67
N ALA A 23 -0.47 1.44 9.40
CA ALA A 23 0.11 0.17 8.98
C ALA A 23 1.48 -0.13 9.64
N PRO A 24 2.45 0.80 9.70
CA PRO A 24 3.71 0.59 10.42
C PRO A 24 3.53 0.33 11.91
N VAL A 25 2.57 0.97 12.57
CA VAL A 25 2.29 0.75 14.01
C VAL A 25 1.84 -0.69 14.24
N LEU A 26 0.89 -1.18 13.44
CA LEU A 26 0.46 -2.57 13.50
C LEU A 26 1.60 -3.55 13.18
N ALA A 27 2.45 -3.18 12.21
CA ALA A 27 3.58 -4.01 11.81
C ALA A 27 4.60 -4.18 12.94
N GLN A 28 4.88 -3.11 13.71
CA GLN A 28 5.78 -3.17 14.86
C GLN A 28 5.26 -4.07 15.97
N ILE A 29 3.93 -4.08 16.20
CA ILE A 29 3.30 -4.95 17.20
C ILE A 29 3.35 -6.42 16.78
N LEU A 30 3.14 -6.70 15.49
CA LEU A 30 3.06 -8.07 14.96
C LEU A 30 4.44 -8.69 14.63
N LEU A 31 5.46 -7.86 14.42
CA LEU A 31 6.79 -8.31 14.00
C LEU A 31 7.44 -9.29 15.00
N PRO A 32 7.51 -9.03 16.32
CA PRO A 32 8.16 -9.93 17.25
C PRO A 32 7.54 -11.33 17.25
N GLU A 33 6.20 -11.42 17.19
CA GLU A 33 5.48 -12.68 17.19
C GLU A 33 5.67 -13.45 15.88
N LEU A 34 5.65 -12.76 14.74
CA LEU A 34 5.94 -13.36 13.44
C LEU A 34 7.38 -13.88 13.36
N SER A 35 8.35 -13.12 13.87
CA SER A 35 9.76 -13.53 13.91
C SER A 35 9.98 -14.74 14.81
N ARG A 36 9.34 -14.77 16.00
CA ARG A 36 9.40 -15.92 16.91
C ARG A 36 8.90 -17.20 16.25
N ARG A 37 7.78 -17.14 15.52
CA ARG A 37 7.23 -18.29 14.78
C ARG A 37 8.07 -18.67 13.57
N ALA A 38 8.69 -17.70 12.90
CA ALA A 38 9.63 -17.98 11.82
C ALA A 38 10.86 -18.74 12.32
N ALA A 39 11.37 -18.41 13.51
CA ALA A 39 12.51 -19.08 14.14
C ALA A 39 12.19 -20.48 14.68
N ALA A 40 10.93 -20.76 15.04
CA ALA A 40 10.51 -22.04 15.63
C ALA A 40 10.48 -23.25 14.65
N GLY A 41 10.91 -23.07 13.40
CA GLY A 41 11.16 -24.17 12.46
C GLY A 41 9.94 -24.72 11.70
N PRO A 42 10.14 -25.77 10.86
CA PRO A 42 9.21 -26.20 9.81
C PRO A 42 7.82 -26.74 10.24
N GLY A 43 7.53 -26.87 11.54
CA GLY A 43 6.24 -27.36 12.05
C GLY A 43 5.27 -26.29 12.54
N HIS A 44 5.73 -25.04 12.72
CA HIS A 44 4.99 -24.01 13.45
C HIS A 44 4.15 -23.09 12.56
N ASN A 45 3.34 -23.63 11.63
CA ASN A 45 2.28 -22.91 10.90
C ASN A 45 2.59 -21.45 10.45
N PHE A 46 3.86 -21.12 10.20
CA PHE A 46 4.30 -19.74 9.93
C PHE A 46 3.59 -19.20 8.68
N ALA A 47 3.47 -20.05 7.65
CA ALA A 47 2.71 -19.76 6.44
C ALA A 47 1.27 -19.31 6.72
N ARG A 48 0.57 -20.00 7.63
CA ARG A 48 -0.81 -19.69 8.00
C ARG A 48 -0.89 -18.39 8.79
N TYR A 49 0.02 -18.19 9.74
CA TYR A 49 0.03 -16.97 10.56
C TYR A 49 0.44 -15.73 9.74
N ALA A 50 1.40 -15.88 8.82
CA ALA A 50 1.77 -14.88 7.83
C ALA A 50 0.59 -14.52 6.92
N ALA A 51 -0.14 -15.52 6.41
CA ALA A 51 -1.33 -15.29 5.60
C ALA A 51 -2.43 -14.57 6.38
N LEU A 52 -2.64 -14.93 7.66
CA LEU A 52 -3.59 -14.24 8.54
C LEU A 52 -3.17 -12.80 8.81
N ALA A 53 -1.88 -12.53 9.03
CA ALA A 53 -1.37 -11.18 9.18
C ALA A 53 -1.64 -10.35 7.92
N VAL A 54 -1.26 -10.87 6.74
CA VAL A 54 -1.54 -10.19 5.46
C VAL A 54 -3.04 -9.98 5.26
N ALA A 55 -3.88 -10.96 5.59
CA ALA A 55 -5.33 -10.84 5.50
C ALA A 55 -5.89 -9.77 6.46
N ALA A 56 -5.35 -9.64 7.67
CA ALA A 56 -5.75 -8.60 8.61
C ALA A 56 -5.39 -7.20 8.07
N PHE A 57 -4.17 -7.02 7.54
CA PHE A 57 -3.79 -5.78 6.86
C PHE A 57 -4.69 -5.49 5.67
N ALA A 58 -4.96 -6.50 4.83
CA ALA A 58 -5.85 -6.37 3.68
C ALA A 58 -7.28 -5.98 4.09
N ALA A 59 -7.80 -6.57 5.17
CA ALA A 59 -9.12 -6.25 5.70
C ALA A 59 -9.21 -4.81 6.22
N ILE A 60 -8.18 -4.33 6.94
CA ILE A 60 -8.10 -2.94 7.41
C ILE A 60 -8.00 -1.98 6.23
N GLY A 61 -7.14 -2.29 5.26
CA GLY A 61 -7.00 -1.51 4.04
C GLY A 61 -8.31 -1.47 3.23
N ALA A 62 -9.02 -2.60 3.14
CA ALA A 62 -10.29 -2.71 2.42
C ALA A 62 -11.40 -1.94 3.13
N ALA A 63 -11.48 -2.02 4.46
CA ALA A 63 -12.43 -1.25 5.26
C ALA A 63 -12.20 0.26 5.07
N GLY A 64 -10.94 0.72 5.12
CA GLY A 64 -10.61 2.11 4.82
C GLY A 64 -10.98 2.48 3.38
N ALA A 65 -10.65 1.64 2.40
CA ALA A 65 -10.91 1.92 1.00
C ALA A 65 -12.42 2.01 0.72
N ALA A 66 -13.22 1.14 1.35
CA ALA A 66 -14.66 1.17 1.28
C ALA A 66 -15.22 2.50 1.78
N VAL A 67 -14.72 3.04 2.89
CA VAL A 67 -15.13 4.36 3.40
C VAL A 67 -14.88 5.46 2.36
N LEU A 68 -13.76 5.39 1.62
CA LEU A 68 -13.45 6.36 0.56
C LEU A 68 -14.26 6.15 -0.73
N MET A 69 -14.90 4.99 -0.90
CA MET A 69 -15.61 4.59 -2.12
C MET A 69 -17.14 4.66 -2.02
N ILE A 70 -17.73 4.53 -0.82
CA ILE A 70 -19.20 4.47 -0.65
C ILE A 70 -19.89 5.76 -1.10
N ASP A 71 -19.44 6.92 -0.59
CA ASP A 71 -19.95 8.22 -1.02
C ASP A 71 -18.79 9.24 -1.05
N PRO A 72 -17.98 9.23 -2.12
CA PRO A 72 -16.85 10.13 -2.24
C PRO A 72 -17.28 11.61 -2.34
N THR A 73 -18.50 11.88 -2.79
CA THR A 73 -19.01 13.26 -2.92
C THR A 73 -19.36 13.83 -1.57
N TRP A 74 -20.10 13.08 -0.76
CA TRP A 74 -20.41 13.45 0.62
C TRP A 74 -19.14 13.56 1.47
N LEU A 75 -18.23 12.59 1.36
CA LEU A 75 -17.00 12.57 2.13
C LEU A 75 -16.08 13.77 1.78
N ALA A 76 -15.91 14.07 0.49
CA ALA A 76 -15.13 15.23 0.06
C ALA A 76 -15.76 16.55 0.55
N ALA A 77 -17.08 16.69 0.46
CA ALA A 77 -17.79 17.87 0.90
C ALA A 77 -17.74 18.06 2.43
N HIS A 78 -17.79 16.97 3.20
CA HIS A 78 -17.78 17.02 4.66
C HIS A 78 -16.37 17.24 5.23
N LEU A 79 -15.35 16.59 4.67
CA LEU A 79 -13.96 16.70 5.15
C LEU A 79 -13.25 17.98 4.69
N PHE A 80 -13.51 18.44 3.46
CA PHE A 80 -12.76 19.54 2.84
C PHE A 80 -13.64 20.73 2.41
N GLY A 81 -14.96 20.57 2.39
CA GLY A 81 -15.90 21.58 1.94
C GLY A 81 -16.26 21.46 0.45
N LYS A 82 -17.34 22.16 0.05
CA LYS A 82 -17.91 22.10 -1.32
C LYS A 82 -16.93 22.50 -2.43
N GLN A 83 -15.93 23.32 -2.11
CA GLN A 83 -14.87 23.75 -3.04
C GLN A 83 -13.97 22.59 -3.52
N TYR A 84 -13.99 21.43 -2.84
CA TYR A 84 -13.25 20.22 -3.20
C TYR A 84 -14.11 19.17 -3.89
N ALA A 85 -15.25 19.52 -4.50
CA ALA A 85 -16.10 18.55 -5.21
C ALA A 85 -15.34 17.74 -6.29
N GLY A 86 -14.29 18.32 -6.89
CA GLY A 86 -13.41 17.61 -7.83
C GLY A 86 -12.59 16.46 -7.19
N LEU A 87 -12.36 16.49 -5.88
CA LEU A 87 -11.67 15.45 -5.12
C LEU A 87 -12.45 14.13 -5.11
N ALA A 88 -13.78 14.19 -5.20
CA ALA A 88 -14.63 13.00 -5.21
C ALA A 88 -14.25 12.01 -6.33
N ARG A 89 -13.76 12.51 -7.47
CA ARG A 89 -13.28 11.65 -8.58
C ARG A 89 -11.96 10.95 -8.28
N LEU A 90 -11.15 11.50 -7.39
CA LEU A 90 -9.83 10.96 -7.02
C LEU A 90 -9.89 10.07 -5.78
N LEU A 91 -10.89 10.22 -4.92
CA LEU A 91 -11.04 9.42 -3.69
C LEU A 91 -11.04 7.91 -3.92
N PRO A 92 -11.73 7.36 -4.95
CA PRO A 92 -11.64 5.93 -5.24
C PRO A 92 -10.21 5.46 -5.57
N LEU A 93 -9.42 6.29 -6.27
CA LEU A 93 -8.02 5.98 -6.57
C LEU A 93 -7.14 6.01 -5.32
N PHE A 94 -7.40 6.94 -4.40
CA PHE A 94 -6.73 6.96 -3.10
C PHE A 94 -7.15 5.76 -2.24
N GLY A 95 -8.41 5.34 -2.28
CA GLY A 95 -8.89 4.11 -1.66
C GLY A 95 -8.15 2.87 -2.15
N CYS A 96 -8.03 2.72 -3.48
CA CYS A 96 -7.24 1.64 -4.08
C CYS A 96 -5.77 1.66 -3.64
N MET A 97 -5.14 2.85 -3.63
CA MET A 97 -3.75 2.99 -3.18
C MET A 97 -3.60 2.62 -1.71
N MET A 98 -4.51 3.07 -0.85
CA MET A 98 -4.50 2.74 0.56
C MET A 98 -4.63 1.23 0.78
N PHE A 99 -5.57 0.57 0.11
CA PHE A 99 -5.70 -0.88 0.16
C PHE A 99 -4.39 -1.57 -0.23
N MET A 100 -3.81 -1.20 -1.37
CA MET A 100 -2.56 -1.79 -1.85
C MET A 100 -1.41 -1.56 -0.86
N GLN A 101 -1.32 -0.37 -0.26
CA GLN A 101 -0.27 -0.04 0.70
C GLN A 101 -0.37 -0.87 1.99
N PHE A 102 -1.59 -1.15 2.45
CA PHE A 102 -1.80 -2.03 3.60
C PHE A 102 -1.39 -3.48 3.26
N VAL A 103 -1.82 -4.00 2.11
CA VAL A 103 -1.42 -5.35 1.64
C VAL A 103 0.10 -5.44 1.49
N GLU A 104 0.72 -4.43 0.88
CA GLU A 104 2.16 -4.31 0.72
C GLU A 104 2.88 -4.32 2.06
N THR A 105 2.38 -3.56 3.05
CA THR A 105 2.96 -3.52 4.39
C THR A 105 2.87 -4.88 5.07
N GLY A 106 1.72 -5.54 5.01
CA GLY A 106 1.51 -6.88 5.57
C GLY A 106 2.42 -7.93 4.91
N ALA A 107 2.53 -7.93 3.58
CA ALA A 107 3.38 -8.86 2.84
C ALA A 107 4.88 -8.55 3.02
N GLY A 108 5.24 -7.27 3.14
CA GLY A 108 6.61 -6.85 3.43
C GLY A 108 7.03 -7.20 4.85
N LEU A 109 6.09 -7.24 5.80
CA LEU A 109 6.33 -7.64 7.19
C LEU A 109 6.71 -9.12 7.28
N THR A 110 6.08 -9.99 6.50
CA THR A 110 6.36 -11.44 6.53
C THR A 110 7.75 -11.78 6.02
N LEU A 111 8.33 -10.96 5.13
CA LEU A 111 9.72 -11.08 4.70
C LEU A 111 10.71 -10.64 5.78
N VAL A 112 10.42 -9.53 6.46
CA VAL A 112 11.26 -9.02 7.55
C VAL A 112 11.31 -10.04 8.69
N ALA A 113 10.17 -10.63 9.04
CA ALA A 113 10.09 -11.68 10.07
C ALA A 113 10.93 -12.94 9.74
N ARG A 114 11.25 -13.19 8.47
CA ARG A 114 12.14 -14.30 8.04
C ARG A 114 13.60 -13.87 7.88
N GLY A 115 13.97 -12.66 8.27
CA GLY A 115 15.32 -12.13 8.08
C GLY A 115 15.65 -11.74 6.63
N LEU A 116 14.66 -11.68 5.72
CA LEU A 116 14.87 -11.37 4.30
C LEU A 116 14.84 -9.86 4.00
N GLN A 117 15.18 -9.03 4.99
CA GLN A 117 15.14 -7.57 4.88
C GLN A 117 16.02 -7.07 3.73
N SER A 118 17.22 -7.64 3.54
CA SER A 118 18.13 -7.24 2.45
C SER A 118 17.49 -7.45 1.07
N LYS A 119 16.75 -8.55 0.87
CA LYS A 119 16.05 -8.81 -0.40
C LYS A 119 14.85 -7.89 -0.59
N LYS A 120 14.14 -7.56 0.49
CA LYS A 120 13.06 -6.56 0.48
C LYS A 120 13.58 -5.19 0.03
N VAL A 121 14.75 -4.76 0.53
CA VAL A 121 15.36 -3.47 0.15
C VAL A 121 15.61 -3.40 -1.37
N TRP A 122 16.13 -4.47 -1.98
CA TRP A 122 16.33 -4.53 -3.43
C TRP A 122 15.03 -4.44 -4.23
N LEU A 123 13.96 -5.12 -3.78
CA LEU A 123 12.65 -5.04 -4.43
C LEU A 123 12.06 -3.61 -4.33
N VAL A 124 12.19 -2.97 -3.17
CA VAL A 124 11.75 -1.57 -2.99
C VAL A 124 12.58 -0.63 -3.86
N ALA A 125 13.89 -0.83 -3.98
CA ALA A 125 14.73 -0.05 -4.88
C ALA A 125 14.30 -0.21 -6.35
N ALA A 126 14.02 -1.44 -6.79
CA ALA A 126 13.51 -1.70 -8.13
C ALA A 126 12.13 -1.04 -8.37
N GLN A 127 11.24 -1.08 -7.37
CA GLN A 127 9.95 -0.40 -7.41
C GLN A 127 10.13 1.12 -7.54
N LEU A 128 11.04 1.74 -6.79
CA LEU A 128 11.31 3.17 -6.87
C LEU A 128 11.80 3.56 -8.27
N LEU A 129 12.70 2.77 -8.86
CA LEU A 129 13.15 3.00 -10.25
C LEU A 129 12.00 2.88 -11.25
N LEU A 130 11.13 1.87 -11.08
CA LEU A 130 9.95 1.69 -11.91
C LEU A 130 8.96 2.86 -11.75
N LEU A 131 8.73 3.31 -10.52
CA LEU A 131 7.87 4.45 -10.22
C LEU A 131 8.40 5.74 -10.83
N LEU A 132 9.71 6.01 -10.75
CA LEU A 132 10.31 7.21 -11.32
C LEU A 132 10.29 7.19 -12.85
N SER A 133 10.67 6.06 -13.47
CA SER A 133 10.70 5.92 -14.92
C SER A 133 9.30 5.90 -15.55
N ALA A 134 8.43 4.99 -15.11
CA ALA A 134 7.07 4.90 -15.62
C ALA A 134 6.22 6.11 -15.18
N GLY A 135 6.43 6.63 -13.97
CA GLY A 135 5.64 7.73 -13.44
C GLY A 135 5.91 9.05 -14.17
N THR A 136 7.17 9.31 -14.53
CA THR A 136 7.53 10.49 -15.35
C THR A 136 6.97 10.40 -16.77
N TYR A 137 6.87 9.19 -17.33
CA TYR A 137 6.22 8.98 -18.63
C TYR A 137 4.69 9.17 -18.54
N PHE A 138 4.03 8.52 -17.57
CA PHE A 138 2.57 8.56 -17.43
C PHE A 138 2.04 9.92 -16.96
N ILE A 139 2.80 10.67 -16.16
CA ILE A 139 2.39 12.02 -15.75
C ILE A 139 2.36 12.99 -16.94
N GLN A 140 3.24 12.81 -17.93
CA GLN A 140 3.24 13.64 -19.14
C GLN A 140 1.99 13.40 -20.00
N GLN A 141 1.48 12.16 -20.05
CA GLN A 141 0.32 11.82 -20.86
C GLN A 141 -1.02 12.00 -20.14
N HIS A 142 -1.11 11.60 -18.87
CA HIS A 142 -2.38 11.50 -18.14
C HIS A 142 -2.44 12.43 -16.91
N GLY A 143 -1.38 13.20 -16.64
CA GLY A 143 -1.32 14.09 -15.48
C GLY A 143 -1.29 13.36 -14.14
N LEU A 144 -1.91 13.95 -13.12
CA LEU A 144 -1.94 13.42 -11.74
C LEU A 144 -2.58 12.02 -11.61
N PRO A 145 -3.69 11.68 -12.32
CA PRO A 145 -4.20 10.32 -12.32
C PRO A 145 -3.18 9.29 -12.84
N GLY A 146 -2.39 9.63 -13.87
CA GLY A 146 -1.34 8.74 -14.40
C GLY A 146 -0.25 8.43 -13.38
N TRP A 147 0.16 9.44 -12.61
CA TRP A 147 1.09 9.25 -11.49
C TRP A 147 0.51 8.30 -10.44
N GLN A 148 -0.75 8.50 -10.04
CA GLN A 148 -1.42 7.67 -9.05
C GLN A 148 -1.57 6.21 -9.51
N LEU A 149 -1.92 5.98 -10.78
CA LEU A 149 -2.01 4.64 -11.38
C LEU A 149 -0.66 3.94 -11.42
N THR A 150 0.41 4.68 -11.72
CA THR A 150 1.78 4.13 -11.66
C THR A 150 2.12 3.69 -10.25
N ASN A 151 1.74 4.49 -9.24
CA ASN A 151 1.97 4.17 -7.84
C ASN A 151 1.27 2.86 -7.43
N ILE A 152 -0.02 2.73 -7.74
CA ILE A 152 -0.81 1.51 -7.52
C ILE A 152 -0.16 0.30 -8.22
N SER A 153 0.22 0.46 -9.50
CA SER A 153 0.81 -0.62 -10.29
C SER A 153 2.17 -1.06 -9.74
N SER A 154 2.99 -0.11 -9.29
CA SER A 154 4.28 -0.38 -8.66
C SER A 154 4.13 -1.14 -7.34
N ALA A 155 3.14 -0.78 -6.52
CA ALA A 155 2.82 -1.48 -5.27
C ALA A 155 2.33 -2.91 -5.55
N ALA A 156 1.49 -3.09 -6.57
CA ALA A 156 1.06 -4.42 -7.01
C ALA A 156 2.25 -5.28 -7.47
N ALA A 157 3.18 -4.71 -8.26
CA ALA A 157 4.40 -5.40 -8.67
C ALA A 157 5.27 -5.82 -7.47
N LEU A 158 5.37 -4.96 -6.45
CA LEU A 158 6.10 -5.26 -5.22
C LEU A 158 5.46 -6.42 -4.43
N ILE A 159 4.13 -6.42 -4.29
CA ILE A 159 3.37 -7.50 -3.63
C ILE A 159 3.62 -8.84 -4.35
N VAL A 160 3.61 -8.83 -5.69
CA VAL A 160 3.93 -10.02 -6.50
C VAL A 160 5.38 -10.45 -6.27
N GLY A 161 6.33 -9.51 -6.24
CA GLY A 161 7.73 -9.77 -5.92
C GLY A 161 7.94 -10.42 -4.55
N TYR A 162 7.21 -9.96 -3.54
CA TYR A 162 7.21 -10.57 -2.21
C TYR A 162 6.67 -12.01 -2.23
N GLY A 163 5.57 -12.24 -2.94
CA GLY A 163 4.99 -13.58 -3.12
C GLY A 163 5.96 -14.55 -3.83
N TRP A 164 6.65 -14.08 -4.87
CA TRP A 164 7.68 -14.85 -5.56
C TRP A 164 8.84 -15.22 -4.64
N LEU A 165 9.34 -14.26 -3.86
CA LEU A 165 10.43 -14.49 -2.92
C LEU A 165 10.06 -15.49 -1.81
N HIS A 166 8.81 -15.43 -1.33
CA HIS A 166 8.29 -16.41 -0.37
C HIS A 166 8.30 -17.84 -0.93
N ARG A 167 7.99 -18.02 -2.22
CA ARG A 167 8.01 -19.35 -2.88
C ARG A 167 9.43 -19.88 -3.03
N GLN A 168 10.39 -19.04 -3.39
CA GLN A 168 11.80 -19.45 -3.52
C GLN A 168 12.36 -19.96 -2.19
N HIS A 169 12.06 -19.28 -1.08
CA HIS A 169 12.56 -19.63 0.26
C HIS A 169 11.74 -20.73 0.97
N ARG A 170 10.78 -21.38 0.30
CA ARG A 170 10.17 -22.63 0.79
C ARG A 170 10.79 -23.88 0.17
N ARG A 171 11.62 -23.72 -0.87
CA ARG A 171 12.25 -24.82 -1.61
C ARG A 171 13.66 -25.16 -1.11
N HIS A 172 14.19 -24.35 -0.20
CA HIS A 172 15.45 -24.56 0.53
C HIS A 172 15.12 -24.72 2.00
#